data_AF-A0A914Y070-F1
#
_entry.id   AF-A0A914Y070-F1
#
_cell.length_a   1.000
_cell.length_b   1.000
_cell.length_c   1.000
_cell.angle_alpha   90.00
_cell.angle_beta   90.00
_cell.angle_gamma   90.00
#
_symmetry.space_group_name_H-M   'P 1'
#
loop_
_entity.id
_entity.type
_entity.pdbx_description
1 polymer ?
#
loop_
_entity_poly.entity_id
_entity_poly.type
_entity_poly.pdbx_seq_one_letter_code
_entity_poly.pdbx_strand_id
1 'polypeptide(L)'
;MASVVGVIISLCLLGGAFLLIDKDSAKTLSNSTFVDKGVNTCGAHKNCDACVTDEKCGFCSEKGQNKVGWCLKHASGNHSDQYSENGICNSNSGSEMHQFGSKTYEFADVYCHTRWTVVPIILMVVYLSCFSSGYAPMPWVLNAEFFPLWSRSTCISITTFINWMFNLLISLTFLSLSQAATKAGTFFIYAGITVISLVFIYFFIPETKGCSIDEVELLFMDKKKRENDLRLRRLSGVSFDRQSPSAPRKGDFSRNASIQY
;
A
#
# COMPACT_ATOMS: atom_id res chain seq x y z
N MET A 1 -3.59 7.90 15.45
CA MET A 1 -3.92 8.96 14.48
C MET A 1 -2.72 9.44 13.66
N ALA A 2 -1.62 9.92 14.25
CA ALA A 2 -0.47 10.44 13.49
C ALA A 2 0.12 9.46 12.44
N SER A 3 0.25 8.17 12.78
CA SER A 3 0.73 7.14 11.85
C SER A 3 -0.22 6.93 10.64
N VAL A 4 -1.55 7.00 10.84
CA VAL A 4 -2.54 6.84 9.74
C VAL A 4 -2.47 8.02 8.77
N VAL A 5 -2.31 9.24 9.29
CA VAL A 5 -2.11 10.43 8.47
C VAL A 5 -0.81 10.33 7.67
N GLY A 6 0.26 9.83 8.28
CA GLY A 6 1.53 9.55 7.59
C GLY A 6 1.38 8.54 6.45
N VAL A 7 0.61 7.47 6.67
CA VAL A 7 0.29 6.49 5.63
C VAL A 7 -0.46 7.15 4.46
N ILE A 8 -1.51 7.94 4.72
CA ILE A 8 -2.28 8.63 3.67
C ILE A 8 -1.38 9.57 2.86
N ILE A 9 -0.56 10.39 3.53
CA ILE A 9 0.37 11.31 2.86
C ILE A 9 1.35 10.52 1.98
N SER A 10 1.95 9.46 2.51
CA SER A 10 2.91 8.63 1.76
C SER A 10 2.28 7.95 0.54
N LEU A 11 1.04 7.46 0.63
CA LEU A 11 0.31 6.88 -0.50
C LEU A 11 -0.01 7.94 -1.58
N CYS A 12 -0.43 9.14 -1.18
CA CYS A 12 -0.64 10.25 -2.11
C CYS A 12 0.66 10.67 -2.81
N LEU A 13 1.77 10.72 -2.08
CA LEU A 13 3.09 11.02 -2.65
C LEU A 13 3.55 9.92 -3.61
N LEU A 14 3.32 8.64 -3.30
CA LEU A 14 3.60 7.51 -4.18
C LEU A 14 2.79 7.62 -5.49
N GLY A 15 1.48 7.85 -5.39
CA GLY A 15 0.62 8.06 -6.55
C GLY A 15 1.11 9.23 -7.41
N GLY A 16 1.49 10.34 -6.78
CA GLY A 16 2.10 11.49 -7.47
C GLY A 16 3.42 11.17 -8.14
N ALA A 17 4.30 10.40 -7.50
CA ALA A 17 5.60 10.00 -8.07
C ALA A 17 5.42 9.12 -9.31
N PHE A 18 4.50 8.14 -9.28
CA PHE A 18 4.21 7.32 -10.46
C PHE A 18 3.56 8.13 -11.59
N LEU A 19 2.72 9.13 -11.29
CA LEU A 19 2.22 10.05 -12.32
C LEU A 19 3.32 10.90 -12.97
N LEU A 20 4.33 11.31 -12.18
CA LEU A 20 5.48 12.02 -12.73
C LEU A 20 6.34 11.11 -13.61
N ILE A 21 6.51 9.85 -13.21
CA ILE A 21 7.21 8.84 -14.02
C ILE A 21 6.47 8.62 -15.34
N ASP A 22 5.14 8.44 -15.33
CA ASP A 22 4.38 8.25 -16.57
C ASP A 22 4.54 9.44 -17.53
N LYS A 23 4.55 10.68 -17.02
CA LYS A 23 4.73 11.89 -17.83
C LYS A 23 6.16 12.09 -18.36
N ASP A 24 7.17 11.73 -17.58
CA ASP A 24 8.59 11.87 -17.94
C ASP A 24 9.13 10.67 -18.74
N SER A 25 8.34 9.58 -18.81
CA SER A 25 8.71 8.35 -19.52
C SER A 25 8.88 8.55 -21.03
N ALA A 26 9.77 7.75 -21.61
CA ALA A 26 10.02 7.72 -23.04
C ALA A 26 8.73 7.44 -23.84
N LYS A 27 8.55 8.11 -24.97
CA LYS A 27 7.39 7.90 -25.84
C LYS A 27 7.62 6.75 -26.81
N THR A 28 6.57 6.00 -27.12
CA THR A 28 6.64 4.89 -28.08
C THR A 28 6.59 5.43 -29.53
N LEU A 29 7.45 4.91 -30.38
CA LEU A 29 7.40 5.10 -31.83
C LEU A 29 6.38 4.13 -32.42
N SER A 30 5.31 4.66 -33.04
CA SER A 30 4.22 3.85 -33.62
C SER A 30 4.35 3.57 -35.11
N ASN A 31 5.39 4.11 -35.77
CA ASN A 31 5.60 4.03 -37.21
C ASN A 31 6.89 3.26 -37.52
N SER A 32 6.83 1.93 -37.49
CA SER A 32 7.96 1.07 -37.83
C SER A 32 7.51 -0.29 -38.33
N THR A 33 8.27 -0.88 -39.24
CA THR A 33 8.13 -2.23 -39.82
C THR A 33 8.12 -3.37 -38.79
N PHE A 34 8.51 -3.10 -37.54
CA PHE A 34 8.53 -4.07 -36.45
C PHE A 34 7.27 -4.07 -35.58
N VAL A 35 6.38 -3.09 -35.77
CA VAL A 35 5.15 -2.89 -34.99
C VAL A 35 3.96 -3.04 -35.93
N ASP A 36 3.73 -4.28 -36.40
CA ASP A 36 2.53 -4.57 -37.18
C ASP A 36 1.31 -4.65 -36.26
N LYS A 37 0.38 -3.71 -36.44
CA LYS A 37 -0.83 -3.52 -35.62
C LYS A 37 -1.80 -4.72 -35.65
N GLY A 38 -1.58 -5.69 -36.53
CA GLY A 38 -2.35 -6.92 -36.64
C GLY A 38 -1.84 -8.10 -35.81
N VAL A 39 -0.61 -8.04 -35.29
CA VAL A 39 0.06 -9.16 -34.57
C VAL A 39 0.53 -8.76 -33.17
N ASN A 40 0.86 -7.48 -32.93
CA ASN A 40 1.47 -7.01 -31.67
C ASN A 40 0.50 -6.12 -30.87
N THR A 41 -0.14 -6.67 -29.82
CA THR A 41 -1.00 -5.91 -28.88
C THR A 41 -0.24 -4.80 -28.14
N CYS A 42 1.08 -4.97 -27.98
CA CYS A 42 1.98 -4.01 -27.32
C CYS A 42 2.08 -2.65 -28.03
N GLY A 43 1.80 -2.57 -29.33
CA GLY A 43 1.86 -1.32 -30.10
C GLY A 43 0.78 -0.28 -29.73
N ALA A 44 -0.19 -0.65 -28.88
CA ALA A 44 -1.24 0.24 -28.41
C ALA A 44 -0.78 1.24 -27.32
N HIS A 45 0.29 0.91 -26.58
CA HIS A 45 0.79 1.75 -25.50
C HIS A 45 1.59 2.93 -26.05
N LYS A 46 1.37 4.14 -25.48
CA LYS A 46 1.97 5.40 -25.97
C LYS A 46 3.29 5.77 -25.29
N ASN A 47 3.53 5.22 -24.10
CA ASN A 47 4.66 5.55 -23.24
C ASN A 47 5.34 4.27 -22.75
N CYS A 48 6.60 4.37 -22.35
CA CYS A 48 7.38 3.27 -21.78
C CYS A 48 6.72 2.69 -20.52
N ASP A 49 6.30 3.53 -19.55
CA ASP A 49 5.69 3.03 -18.30
C ASP A 49 4.41 2.22 -18.55
N ALA A 50 3.57 2.68 -19.49
CA ALA A 50 2.37 1.95 -19.90
C ALA A 50 2.71 0.64 -20.62
N CYS A 51 3.82 0.57 -21.36
CA CYS A 51 4.28 -0.62 -22.07
C CYS A 51 4.74 -1.71 -21.08
N VAL A 52 5.62 -1.36 -20.14
CA VAL A 52 6.18 -2.30 -19.14
C VAL A 52 5.21 -2.66 -18.01
N THR A 53 4.00 -2.10 -18.04
CA THR A 53 2.93 -2.48 -17.11
C THR A 53 2.15 -3.70 -17.61
N ASP A 54 2.20 -3.99 -18.92
CA ASP A 54 1.66 -5.23 -19.48
C ASP A 54 2.72 -6.34 -19.39
N GLU A 55 2.36 -7.47 -18.77
CA GLU A 55 3.26 -8.61 -18.55
C GLU A 55 3.76 -9.25 -19.86
N LYS A 56 3.07 -9.00 -20.98
CA LYS A 56 3.43 -9.54 -22.29
C LYS A 56 4.36 -8.63 -23.08
N CYS A 57 4.62 -7.42 -22.60
CA CYS A 57 5.28 -6.36 -23.35
C CYS A 57 6.50 -5.82 -22.60
N GLY A 58 7.48 -5.34 -23.37
CA GLY A 58 8.64 -4.63 -22.85
C GLY A 58 9.07 -3.53 -23.81
N PHE A 59 9.90 -2.62 -23.32
CA PHE A 59 10.29 -1.41 -24.04
C PHE A 59 11.75 -1.47 -24.47
N CYS A 60 11.99 -1.32 -25.77
CA CYS A 60 13.32 -1.30 -26.37
C CYS A 60 13.73 0.14 -26.69
N SER A 61 14.84 0.63 -26.12
CA SER A 61 15.30 2.01 -26.32
C SER A 61 16.81 2.13 -26.46
N GLU A 62 17.27 3.22 -27.07
CA GLU A 62 18.70 3.48 -27.26
C GLU A 62 19.37 3.85 -25.93
N LYS A 63 20.44 3.15 -25.59
CA LYS A 63 21.24 3.37 -24.38
C LYS A 63 21.82 4.78 -24.39
N GLY A 64 21.37 5.61 -23.44
CA GLY A 64 21.80 7.00 -23.29
C GLY A 64 20.89 8.04 -23.94
N GLN A 65 19.86 7.64 -24.71
CA GLN A 65 18.81 8.53 -25.21
C GLN A 65 17.41 7.94 -24.95
N ASN A 66 17.00 7.95 -23.67
CA ASN A 66 15.69 7.44 -23.22
C ASN A 66 14.50 8.37 -23.54
N LYS A 67 14.47 9.02 -24.71
CA LYS A 67 13.34 9.89 -25.08
C LYS A 67 12.31 9.17 -25.94
N VAL A 68 12.76 8.21 -26.75
CA VAL A 68 11.92 7.45 -27.67
C VAL A 68 12.37 6.00 -27.76
N GLY A 69 11.44 5.08 -28.00
CA GLY A 69 11.72 3.65 -28.17
C GLY A 69 10.51 2.90 -28.71
N TRP A 70 10.58 1.57 -28.75
CA TRP A 70 9.51 0.71 -29.25
C TRP A 70 8.96 -0.18 -28.15
N CYS A 71 7.63 -0.31 -28.09
CA CYS A 71 6.97 -1.30 -27.23
C CYS A 71 6.79 -2.61 -28.02
N LEU A 72 7.44 -3.66 -27.54
CA LEU A 72 7.57 -4.94 -28.24
C LEU A 72 7.13 -6.07 -27.31
N LYS A 73 6.70 -7.19 -27.90
CA LYS A 73 6.30 -8.37 -27.13
C LYS A 73 7.52 -9.08 -26.55
N HIS A 74 7.37 -9.62 -25.36
CA HIS A 74 8.38 -10.38 -24.62
C HIS A 74 8.75 -11.67 -25.36
N ALA A 75 10.03 -12.07 -25.36
CA ALA A 75 10.44 -13.31 -26.03
C ALA A 75 9.88 -14.56 -25.32
N SER A 76 9.47 -15.55 -26.10
CA SER A 76 8.95 -16.84 -25.59
C SER A 76 10.10 -17.85 -25.47
N GLY A 77 10.72 -17.96 -24.28
CA GLY A 77 11.85 -18.86 -24.03
C GLY A 77 12.64 -18.52 -22.76
N ASN A 78 13.78 -19.21 -22.56
CA ASN A 78 14.74 -18.84 -21.50
C ASN A 78 15.35 -17.47 -21.84
N HIS A 79 15.49 -16.58 -20.84
CA HIS A 79 15.94 -15.18 -21.00
C HIS A 79 14.91 -14.22 -21.62
N SER A 80 13.64 -14.50 -21.44
CA SER A 80 12.51 -13.64 -21.78
C SER A 80 12.71 -12.17 -21.37
N ASP A 81 13.37 -11.94 -20.24
CA ASP A 81 13.51 -10.65 -19.55
C ASP A 81 14.54 -9.72 -20.23
N GLN A 82 15.31 -10.25 -21.18
CA GLN A 82 16.41 -9.53 -21.85
C GLN A 82 16.18 -9.31 -23.35
N TYR A 83 15.17 -9.98 -23.92
CA TYR A 83 14.93 -10.04 -25.35
C TYR A 83 13.46 -9.85 -25.70
N SER A 84 13.19 -9.11 -26.76
CA SER A 84 11.87 -9.05 -27.39
C SER A 84 11.73 -10.15 -28.45
N GLU A 85 10.51 -10.62 -28.67
CA GLU A 85 10.20 -11.65 -29.69
C GLU A 85 10.57 -11.16 -31.11
N ASN A 86 10.40 -9.86 -31.35
CA ASN A 86 10.62 -9.19 -32.63
C ASN A 86 11.36 -7.86 -32.43
N GLY A 87 11.96 -7.33 -33.50
CA GLY A 87 12.60 -6.00 -33.48
C GLY A 87 14.09 -6.01 -33.15
N ILE A 88 14.62 -4.84 -32.81
CA ILE A 88 16.05 -4.58 -32.61
C ILE A 88 16.57 -5.19 -31.31
N CYS A 89 15.68 -5.39 -30.33
CA CYS A 89 16.00 -6.04 -29.05
C CYS A 89 15.77 -7.57 -29.08
N ASN A 90 15.84 -8.24 -30.23
CA ASN A 90 15.61 -9.69 -30.36
C ASN A 90 16.89 -10.51 -30.14
N SER A 91 16.78 -11.73 -29.59
CA SER A 91 17.91 -12.63 -29.30
C SER A 91 18.72 -13.05 -30.54
N ASN A 92 18.12 -13.00 -31.74
CA ASN A 92 18.80 -13.32 -32.98
C ASN A 92 19.77 -12.22 -33.47
N SER A 93 19.86 -11.10 -32.75
CA SER A 93 20.78 -9.99 -33.04
C SER A 93 22.21 -10.25 -32.55
N GLY A 94 22.70 -11.49 -32.68
CA GLY A 94 24.12 -11.89 -32.88
C GLY A 94 25.23 -11.38 -31.95
N SER A 95 24.95 -10.61 -30.91
CA SER A 95 25.96 -10.05 -30.02
C SER A 95 25.37 -9.79 -28.64
N GLU A 96 26.18 -9.93 -27.60
CA GLU A 96 25.84 -9.70 -26.18
C GLU A 96 25.35 -8.27 -25.86
N MET A 97 25.21 -7.43 -26.89
CA MET A 97 24.80 -6.04 -26.87
C MET A 97 23.93 -5.81 -28.12
N HIS A 98 22.64 -5.46 -27.94
CA HIS A 98 21.71 -5.18 -29.03
C HIS A 98 22.18 -3.97 -29.86
N GLN A 99 23.11 -4.17 -30.80
CA GLN A 99 23.71 -3.11 -31.59
C GLN A 99 23.13 -3.07 -33.00
N PHE A 100 22.68 -1.88 -33.41
CA PHE A 100 22.29 -1.59 -34.78
C PHE A 100 23.15 -0.42 -35.27
N GLY A 101 24.15 -0.73 -36.10
CA GLY A 101 25.20 0.23 -36.46
C GLY A 101 26.14 0.51 -35.28
N SER A 102 26.33 1.79 -34.92
CA SER A 102 27.18 2.25 -33.80
C SER A 102 26.39 2.46 -32.48
N LYS A 103 25.08 2.20 -32.50
CA LYS A 103 24.17 2.47 -31.37
C LYS A 103 23.82 1.19 -30.63
N THR A 104 23.67 1.30 -29.32
CA THR A 104 23.29 0.19 -28.44
C THR A 104 21.88 0.37 -27.94
N TYR A 105 21.10 -0.69 -27.94
CA TYR A 105 19.75 -0.73 -27.42
C TYR A 105 19.67 -1.58 -26.14
N GLU A 106 18.75 -1.20 -25.26
CA GLU A 106 18.48 -1.88 -24.00
C GLU A 106 16.98 -2.21 -23.94
N PHE A 107 16.70 -3.45 -23.55
CA PHE A 107 15.33 -3.94 -23.34
C PHE A 107 14.99 -3.78 -21.87
N ALA A 108 13.91 -3.06 -21.58
CA ALA A 108 13.39 -2.83 -20.25
C ALA A 108 12.02 -3.49 -20.14
N ASP A 109 11.90 -4.50 -19.28
CA ASP A 109 10.69 -5.29 -19.08
C ASP A 109 9.92 -4.89 -17.80
N VAL A 110 10.62 -4.47 -16.74
CA VAL A 110 9.98 -4.14 -15.45
C VAL A 110 9.78 -2.64 -15.24
N TYR A 111 10.77 -1.80 -15.58
CA TYR A 111 10.73 -0.37 -15.30
C TYR A 111 11.52 0.46 -16.32
N CYS A 112 11.09 1.70 -16.49
CA CYS A 112 11.72 2.65 -17.40
C CYS A 112 12.69 3.56 -16.63
N HIS A 113 13.90 3.72 -17.13
CA HIS A 113 14.90 4.58 -16.50
C HIS A 113 14.58 6.06 -16.75
N THR A 114 13.99 6.71 -15.74
CA THR A 114 13.69 8.16 -15.68
C THR A 114 14.48 8.83 -14.55
N ARG A 115 14.46 10.17 -14.47
CA ARG A 115 15.10 10.90 -13.37
C ARG A 115 14.43 10.66 -12.01
N TRP A 116 13.21 10.13 -12.00
CA TRP A 116 12.35 10.00 -10.83
C TRP A 116 12.24 8.57 -10.30
N THR A 117 12.91 7.59 -10.91
CA THR A 117 12.81 6.15 -10.55
C THR A 117 13.14 5.84 -9.09
N VAL A 118 14.05 6.61 -8.48
CA VAL A 118 14.46 6.42 -7.08
C VAL A 118 13.39 6.95 -6.10
N VAL A 119 12.56 7.90 -6.52
CA VAL A 119 11.58 8.56 -5.65
C VAL A 119 10.52 7.60 -5.10
N PRO A 120 9.85 6.76 -5.91
CA PRO A 120 8.90 5.76 -5.40
C PRO A 120 9.54 4.79 -4.40
N ILE A 121 10.80 4.41 -4.60
CA ILE A 121 11.52 3.48 -3.71
C ILE A 121 11.66 4.11 -2.32
N ILE A 122 12.15 5.36 -2.25
CA ILE A 122 12.28 6.09 -0.98
C ILE A 122 10.91 6.26 -0.31
N LEU A 123 9.89 6.65 -1.07
CA LEU A 123 8.54 6.85 -0.54
C LEU A 123 7.91 5.55 -0.04
N MET A 124 8.22 4.41 -0.66
CA MET A 124 7.77 3.09 -0.22
C MET A 124 8.38 2.71 1.13
N VAL A 125 9.66 3.02 1.35
CA VAL A 125 10.31 2.83 2.66
C VAL A 125 9.67 3.72 3.73
N VAL A 126 9.36 4.97 3.40
CA VAL A 126 8.66 5.89 4.32
C VAL A 126 7.26 5.37 4.64
N TYR A 127 6.50 4.90 3.64
CA TYR A 127 5.20 4.27 3.82
C TYR A 127 5.29 3.07 4.78
N LEU A 128 6.25 2.16 4.57
CA LEU A 128 6.45 0.98 5.43
C LEU A 128 6.80 1.38 6.87
N SER A 129 7.61 2.42 7.03
CA SER A 129 7.99 2.93 8.36
C SER A 129 6.77 3.51 9.10
N CYS A 130 5.95 4.31 8.42
CA CYS A 130 4.71 4.85 8.98
C CYS A 130 3.70 3.73 9.29
N PHE A 131 3.57 2.74 8.40
CA PHE A 131 2.69 1.59 8.58
C PHE A 131 3.10 0.76 9.80
N SER A 132 4.40 0.43 9.92
CA SER A 132 4.94 -0.37 11.03
C SER A 132 4.82 0.33 12.38
N SER A 133 5.04 1.64 12.44
CA SER A 133 5.05 2.41 13.70
C SER A 133 3.72 2.43 14.48
N GLY A 134 2.58 2.12 13.84
CA GLY A 134 1.31 2.15 14.56
C GLY A 134 0.09 1.66 13.79
N TYR A 135 0.06 1.76 12.47
CA TYR A 135 -1.09 1.28 11.69
C TYR A 135 -1.17 -0.26 11.68
N ALA A 136 -0.03 -0.96 11.59
CA ALA A 136 0.05 -2.42 11.57
C ALA A 136 -0.44 -3.08 12.88
N PRO A 137 0.01 -2.68 14.09
CA PRO A 137 -0.47 -3.29 15.33
C PRO A 137 -1.89 -2.85 15.73
N MET A 138 -2.38 -1.72 15.22
CA MET A 138 -3.66 -1.12 15.66
C MET A 138 -4.84 -2.08 15.62
N PRO A 139 -5.16 -2.78 14.51
CA PRO A 139 -6.29 -3.71 14.47
C PRO A 139 -6.18 -4.85 15.50
N TRP A 140 -4.97 -5.35 15.74
CA TRP A 140 -4.73 -6.41 16.72
C TRP A 140 -4.97 -5.95 18.15
N VAL A 141 -4.51 -4.73 18.48
CA VAL A 141 -4.74 -4.10 19.79
C VAL A 141 -6.23 -3.80 19.99
N LEU A 142 -6.88 -3.21 18.99
CA LEU A 142 -8.32 -2.89 19.07
C LEU A 142 -9.15 -4.16 19.27
N ASN A 143 -8.85 -5.25 18.55
CA ASN A 143 -9.54 -6.54 18.76
C ASN A 143 -9.37 -7.06 20.21
N ALA A 144 -8.21 -6.84 20.84
CA ALA A 144 -7.99 -7.26 22.21
C ALA A 144 -8.79 -6.41 23.21
N GLU A 145 -9.00 -5.12 22.94
CA GLU A 145 -9.71 -4.16 23.80
C GLU A 145 -11.24 -4.21 23.64
N PHE A 146 -11.76 -4.40 22.43
CA PHE A 146 -13.21 -4.38 22.16
C PHE A 146 -13.94 -5.63 22.64
N PHE A 147 -13.30 -6.81 22.58
CA PHE A 147 -14.01 -8.06 22.81
C PHE A 147 -14.04 -8.45 24.29
N PRO A 148 -15.21 -8.79 24.84
CA PRO A 148 -15.33 -9.27 26.22
C PRO A 148 -14.67 -10.65 26.38
N LEU A 149 -14.15 -10.93 27.57
CA LEU A 149 -13.33 -12.13 27.85
C LEU A 149 -14.01 -13.45 27.45
N TRP A 150 -15.32 -13.57 27.66
CA TRP A 150 -16.07 -14.80 27.43
C TRP A 150 -16.26 -15.18 25.95
N SER A 151 -16.14 -14.23 25.02
CA SER A 151 -16.31 -14.46 23.57
C SER A 151 -15.07 -14.11 22.75
N ARG A 152 -13.99 -13.69 23.40
CA ARG A 152 -12.80 -13.13 22.74
C ARG A 152 -12.20 -14.07 21.69
N SER A 153 -12.08 -15.37 21.98
CA SER A 153 -11.49 -16.35 21.05
C SER A 153 -12.30 -16.48 19.75
N THR A 154 -13.62 -16.54 19.84
CA THR A 154 -14.52 -16.62 18.68
C THR A 154 -14.44 -15.35 17.83
N CYS A 155 -14.54 -14.17 18.46
CA CYS A 155 -14.45 -12.89 17.75
C CYS A 155 -13.10 -12.70 17.06
N ILE A 156 -11.98 -12.99 17.74
CA ILE A 156 -10.63 -12.90 17.15
C ILE A 156 -10.48 -13.85 15.96
N SER A 157 -11.03 -15.06 16.04
CA SER A 157 -10.96 -16.05 14.95
C SER A 157 -11.68 -15.54 13.69
N ILE A 158 -12.88 -14.98 13.86
CA ILE A 158 -13.65 -14.39 12.75
C ILE A 158 -12.92 -13.20 12.14
N THR A 159 -12.43 -12.26 12.97
CA THR A 159 -11.70 -11.09 12.46
C THR A 159 -10.42 -11.48 11.72
N THR A 160 -9.69 -12.47 12.24
CA THR A 160 -8.47 -12.98 11.60
C THR A 160 -8.78 -13.63 10.26
N PHE A 161 -9.83 -14.45 10.19
CA PHE A 161 -10.28 -15.05 8.93
C PHE A 161 -10.64 -13.98 7.89
N ILE A 162 -11.41 -12.96 8.29
CA ILE A 162 -11.78 -11.84 7.42
C ILE A 162 -10.52 -11.09 6.94
N ASN A 163 -9.56 -10.83 7.83
CA ASN A 163 -8.30 -10.17 7.47
C ASN A 163 -7.52 -10.95 6.40
N TRP A 164 -7.34 -12.26 6.57
CA TRP A 164 -6.66 -13.10 5.57
C TRP A 164 -7.44 -13.23 4.26
N MET A 165 -8.77 -13.27 4.34
CA MET A 165 -9.62 -13.30 3.15
C MET A 165 -9.49 -12.00 2.32
N PHE A 166 -9.49 -10.83 2.97
CA PHE A 166 -9.25 -9.56 2.27
C PHE A 166 -7.81 -9.44 1.77
N ASN A 167 -6.82 -9.97 2.49
CA ASN A 167 -5.44 -10.01 2.02
C ASN A 167 -5.30 -10.81 0.71
N LEU A 168 -5.95 -11.97 0.64
CA LEU A 168 -6.03 -12.77 -0.59
C LEU A 168 -6.74 -12.02 -1.71
N LEU A 169 -7.88 -11.40 -1.41
CA LEU A 169 -8.66 -10.63 -2.38
C LEU A 169 -7.86 -9.48 -2.98
N ILE A 170 -7.15 -8.70 -2.15
CA ILE A 170 -6.28 -7.62 -2.59
C ILE A 170 -5.16 -8.16 -3.47
N SER A 171 -4.53 -9.27 -3.08
CA SER A 171 -3.44 -9.88 -3.85
C SER A 171 -3.89 -10.32 -5.24
N LEU A 172 -5.09 -10.91 -5.36
CA LEU A 172 -5.67 -11.32 -6.64
C LEU A 172 -6.09 -10.14 -7.51
N THR A 173 -6.63 -9.08 -6.89
CA THR A 173 -7.14 -7.91 -7.62
C THR A 173 -6.06 -6.90 -7.98
N PHE A 174 -4.93 -6.86 -7.24
CA PHE A 174 -3.87 -5.87 -7.44
C PHE A 174 -3.32 -5.89 -8.86
N LEU A 175 -3.04 -7.08 -9.41
CA LEU A 175 -2.47 -7.19 -10.74
C LEU A 175 -3.45 -6.68 -11.81
N SER A 176 -4.70 -7.14 -11.77
CA SER A 176 -5.76 -6.67 -12.68
C SER A 176 -6.03 -5.16 -12.54
N LEU A 177 -6.00 -4.63 -11.31
CA LEU A 177 -6.21 -3.22 -11.05
C LEU A 177 -5.04 -2.37 -11.55
N SER A 178 -3.80 -2.85 -11.39
CA SER A 178 -2.61 -2.16 -11.88
C SER A 178 -2.58 -2.07 -13.42
N GLN A 179 -3.08 -3.09 -14.11
CA GLN A 179 -3.24 -3.11 -15.56
C GLN A 179 -4.35 -2.17 -16.03
N ALA A 180 -5.50 -2.14 -15.33
CA ALA A 180 -6.66 -1.34 -15.73
C ALA A 180 -6.55 0.15 -15.36
N ALA A 181 -6.06 0.46 -14.15
CA ALA A 181 -6.06 1.80 -13.57
C ALA A 181 -4.68 2.45 -13.54
N THR A 182 -3.64 1.81 -14.11
CA THR A 182 -2.22 2.16 -14.01
C THR A 182 -1.67 2.08 -12.57
N LYS A 183 -0.34 2.01 -12.42
CA LYS A 183 0.33 1.98 -11.10
C LYS A 183 -0.10 3.18 -10.24
N ALA A 184 -0.10 4.37 -10.83
CA ALA A 184 -0.50 5.61 -10.16
C ALA A 184 -1.95 5.57 -9.64
N GLY A 185 -2.92 5.20 -10.50
CA GLY A 185 -4.33 5.15 -10.11
C GLY A 185 -4.59 4.13 -9.00
N THR A 186 -3.89 3.00 -9.00
CA THR A 186 -3.98 1.99 -7.95
C THR A 186 -3.59 2.55 -6.58
N PHE A 187 -2.49 3.30 -6.47
CA PHE A 187 -2.10 3.93 -5.21
C PHE A 187 -3.09 5.01 -4.75
N PHE A 188 -3.68 5.78 -5.66
CA PHE A 188 -4.73 6.74 -5.30
C PHE A 188 -6.01 6.07 -4.78
N ILE A 189 -6.39 4.93 -5.37
CA ILE A 189 -7.52 4.13 -4.87
C ILE A 189 -7.25 3.66 -3.44
N TYR A 190 -6.06 3.12 -3.17
CA TYR A 190 -5.69 2.70 -1.81
C TYR A 190 -5.60 3.86 -0.82
N ALA A 191 -5.12 5.02 -1.25
CA ALA A 191 -5.17 6.24 -0.44
C ALA A 191 -6.62 6.62 -0.09
N GLY A 192 -7.53 6.59 -1.08
CA GLY A 192 -8.96 6.87 -0.89
C GLY A 192 -9.64 5.90 0.09
N ILE A 193 -9.39 4.60 -0.05
CA ILE A 193 -9.91 3.59 0.87
C ILE A 193 -9.41 3.85 2.30
N THR A 194 -8.12 4.18 2.45
CA THR A 194 -7.53 4.47 3.77
C THR A 194 -8.12 5.73 4.39
N VAL A 195 -8.45 6.76 3.60
CA VAL A 195 -9.16 7.95 4.08
C VAL A 195 -10.57 7.60 4.57
N ILE A 196 -11.32 6.78 3.82
CA ILE A 196 -12.65 6.31 4.23
C ILE A 196 -12.56 5.52 5.54
N SER A 197 -11.56 4.63 5.67
CA SER A 197 -11.30 3.90 6.90
C SER A 197 -10.97 4.82 8.07
N LEU A 198 -10.17 5.87 7.86
CA LEU A 198 -9.85 6.85 8.89
C LEU A 198 -11.10 7.62 9.34
N VAL A 199 -11.95 8.03 8.41
CA VAL A 199 -13.23 8.70 8.73
C VAL A 199 -14.13 7.77 9.54
N PHE A 200 -14.25 6.50 9.13
CA PHE A 200 -15.02 5.51 9.87
C PHE A 200 -14.49 5.34 11.30
N ILE A 201 -13.18 5.18 11.48
CA ILE A 201 -12.56 5.06 12.79
C ILE A 201 -12.83 6.32 13.63
N TYR A 202 -12.66 7.51 13.06
CA TYR A 202 -12.83 8.76 13.78
C TYR A 202 -14.26 8.99 14.31
N PHE A 203 -15.29 8.58 13.55
CA PHE A 203 -16.69 8.78 13.95
C PHE A 203 -17.28 7.62 14.76
N PHE A 204 -16.91 6.38 14.46
CA PHE A 204 -17.56 5.19 15.04
C PHE A 204 -16.77 4.57 16.18
N ILE A 205 -15.46 4.83 16.29
CA ILE A 205 -14.63 4.28 17.37
C ILE A 205 -14.41 5.38 18.43
N PRO A 206 -15.10 5.31 19.58
CA PRO A 206 -14.75 6.16 20.72
C PRO A 206 -13.35 5.78 21.22
N GLU A 207 -12.54 6.76 21.60
CA GLU A 207 -11.20 6.52 22.15
C GLU A 207 -11.29 5.63 23.41
N THR A 208 -10.87 4.36 23.30
CA THR A 208 -10.84 3.37 24.39
C THR A 208 -9.61 3.49 25.28
N LYS A 209 -8.66 4.37 24.92
CA LYS A 209 -7.38 4.53 25.63
C LYS A 209 -7.59 4.89 27.10
N GLY A 210 -7.17 3.98 27.98
CA GLY A 210 -7.14 4.19 29.43
C GLY A 210 -8.40 3.75 30.18
N CYS A 211 -9.37 3.11 29.53
CA CYS A 211 -10.47 2.45 30.23
C CYS A 211 -10.06 1.04 30.67
N SER A 212 -10.48 0.63 31.87
CA SER A 212 -10.35 -0.78 32.27
C SER A 212 -11.28 -1.66 31.42
N ILE A 213 -10.89 -2.93 31.21
CA ILE A 213 -11.69 -3.89 30.41
C ILE A 213 -13.13 -4.00 30.96
N ASP A 214 -13.27 -3.93 32.28
CA ASP A 214 -14.57 -3.92 32.98
C ASP A 214 -15.41 -2.66 32.66
N GLU A 215 -14.78 -1.49 32.55
CA GLU A 215 -15.47 -0.24 32.17
C GLU A 215 -15.91 -0.26 30.71
N VAL A 216 -15.11 -0.86 29.82
CA VAL A 216 -15.48 -1.04 28.40
C VAL A 216 -16.71 -1.94 28.29
N GLU A 217 -16.78 -3.03 29.06
CA GLU A 217 -17.98 -3.89 29.10
C GLU A 217 -19.23 -3.12 29.59
N LEU A 218 -19.07 -2.24 30.58
CA LEU A 218 -20.13 -1.34 31.07
C LEU A 218 -20.58 -0.27 30.06
N LEU A 219 -19.70 0.16 29.15
CA LEU A 219 -20.00 1.09 28.06
C LEU A 219 -20.88 0.45 26.96
N PHE A 220 -20.73 -0.86 26.74
CA PHE A 220 -21.51 -1.63 25.77
C PHE A 220 -22.73 -2.36 26.36
N MET A 221 -22.95 -2.30 27.67
CA MET A 221 -24.13 -2.88 28.35
C MET A 221 -25.36 -1.97 28.30
N ASP A 222 -26.54 -2.60 28.19
CA ASP A 222 -27.83 -1.90 28.24
C ASP A 222 -28.05 -1.20 29.59
N LYS A 223 -28.73 -0.05 29.58
CA LYS A 223 -28.82 0.90 30.71
C LYS A 223 -29.31 0.23 32.00
N LYS A 224 -30.29 -0.67 31.86
CA LYS A 224 -30.94 -1.42 32.95
C LYS A 224 -30.01 -2.47 33.57
N LYS A 225 -29.20 -3.13 32.73
CA LYS A 225 -28.27 -4.19 33.14
C LYS A 225 -27.08 -3.58 33.89
N ARG A 226 -26.61 -2.43 33.42
CA ARG A 226 -25.57 -1.62 34.09
C ARG A 226 -25.97 -1.17 35.49
N GLU A 227 -27.18 -0.64 35.68
CA GLU A 227 -27.64 -0.20 37.00
C GLU A 227 -27.75 -1.35 38.01
N ASN A 228 -28.20 -2.52 37.58
CA ASN A 228 -28.26 -3.70 38.43
C ASN A 228 -26.87 -4.24 38.78
N ASP A 229 -25.95 -4.27 37.82
CA ASP A 229 -24.56 -4.71 38.09
C ASP A 229 -23.86 -3.76 39.07
N LEU A 230 -24.02 -2.44 38.89
CA LEU A 230 -23.52 -1.43 39.83
C LEU A 230 -24.13 -1.57 41.23
N ARG A 231 -25.43 -1.88 41.33
CA ARG A 231 -26.10 -2.14 42.62
C ARG A 231 -25.55 -3.39 43.29
N LEU A 232 -25.39 -4.48 42.55
CA LEU A 232 -24.84 -5.73 43.08
C LEU A 232 -23.39 -5.56 43.55
N ARG A 233 -22.55 -4.86 42.78
CA ARG A 233 -21.16 -4.54 43.16
C ARG A 233 -21.07 -3.65 44.41
N ARG A 234 -22.03 -2.74 44.60
CA ARG A 234 -22.09 -1.88 45.80
C ARG A 234 -22.53 -2.66 47.04
N LEU A 235 -23.36 -3.70 46.87
CA LEU A 235 -23.81 -4.59 47.93
C LEU A 235 -22.75 -5.62 48.34
N SER A 236 -21.89 -6.04 47.41
CA SER A 236 -20.82 -7.01 47.68
C SER A 236 -19.57 -6.41 48.36
N GLY A 237 -19.55 -5.10 48.61
CA GLY A 237 -18.46 -4.45 49.37
C GLY A 237 -17.10 -4.44 48.67
N VAL A 238 -17.04 -4.74 47.38
CA VAL A 238 -15.79 -4.70 46.59
C VAL A 238 -15.39 -3.24 46.37
N SER A 239 -14.53 -2.72 47.24
CA SER A 239 -13.90 -1.42 47.06
C SER A 239 -12.96 -1.48 45.86
N PHE A 240 -13.18 -0.59 44.89
CA PHE A 240 -12.28 -0.37 43.77
C PHE A 240 -10.90 0.02 44.32
N ASP A 241 -9.92 -0.87 44.22
CA ASP A 241 -8.52 -0.46 44.40
C ASP A 241 -8.24 0.59 43.32
N ARG A 242 -8.11 1.82 43.78
CA ARG A 242 -7.96 3.01 42.97
C ARG A 242 -6.55 3.05 42.39
N GLN A 243 -6.26 2.22 41.39
CA GLN A 243 -5.14 2.49 40.48
C GLN A 243 -5.65 3.32 39.29
N SER A 244 -6.15 4.52 39.62
CA SER A 244 -6.21 5.61 38.64
C SER A 244 -4.88 6.35 38.75
N PRO A 245 -4.03 6.42 37.70
CA PRO A 245 -3.28 7.64 37.51
C PRO A 245 -4.33 8.71 37.19
N SER A 246 -4.52 9.59 38.16
CA SER A 246 -5.40 10.76 38.07
C SER A 246 -5.27 11.45 36.70
N ALA A 247 -6.40 11.69 36.04
CA ALA A 247 -6.47 12.71 34.99
C ALA A 247 -5.86 14.02 35.52
N PRO A 248 -4.88 14.63 34.83
CA PRO A 248 -4.25 15.84 35.34
C PRO A 248 -5.27 16.98 35.34
N ARG A 249 -5.51 17.54 36.52
CA ARG A 249 -6.22 18.80 36.69
C ARG A 249 -5.31 19.91 36.14
N LYS A 250 -5.86 20.80 35.30
CA LYS A 250 -5.17 22.03 34.84
C LYS A 250 -4.68 22.81 36.06
N GLY A 251 -3.40 22.71 36.40
CA GLY A 251 -2.87 23.41 37.56
C GLY A 251 -1.48 22.99 38.04
N ASP A 252 -0.97 21.82 37.67
CA ASP A 252 0.33 21.36 38.20
C ASP A 252 1.34 21.11 37.08
N PHE A 253 1.81 22.21 36.48
CA PHE A 253 3.01 22.24 35.66
C PHE A 253 4.16 22.72 36.53
N SER A 254 4.65 21.90 37.45
CA SER A 254 6.03 22.05 37.93
C SER A 254 6.48 20.84 38.73
N ARG A 255 7.21 19.95 38.05
CA ARG A 255 8.46 19.31 38.49
C ARG A 255 8.51 17.84 38.08
N ASN A 256 9.53 17.58 37.27
CA ASN A 256 10.27 16.33 37.18
C ASN A 256 9.50 15.08 36.77
N ALA A 257 9.59 14.78 35.48
CA ALA A 257 9.69 13.41 35.00
C ALA A 257 10.71 13.37 33.86
N SER A 258 11.99 13.19 34.22
CA SER A 258 12.93 12.44 33.41
C SER A 258 12.49 10.98 33.44
N ILE A 259 12.06 10.43 32.30
CA ILE A 259 11.80 8.99 32.12
C ILE A 259 12.59 8.51 30.90
N GLN A 260 13.40 7.50 31.16
CA GLN A 260 14.04 6.60 30.21
C GLN A 260 13.07 5.44 29.91
N TYR A 261 13.01 5.10 28.62
CA TYR A 261 12.48 3.91 27.94
C TYR A 261 10.98 3.61 28.03
#